data_AF-A0A968U0V2-F1
#
_entry.id   AF-A0A968U0V2-F1
#
_cell.length_a   1.000
_cell.length_b   1.000
_cell.length_c   1.000
_cell.angle_alpha   90.00
_cell.angle_beta   90.00
_cell.angle_gamma   90.00
#
_symmetry.space_group_name_H-M   'P 1'
#
loop_
_entity.id
_entity.type
_entity.pdbx_description
1 polymer ?
#
loop_
_entity_poly.entity_id
_entity_poly.type
_entity_poly.pdbx_seq_one_letter_code
_entity_poly.pdbx_strand_id
1 'polypeptide(L)'
;MTDRILTRRELNRALLARQMLLTRDSRSVLAAVEHLVGLQSQVPNPPYIGLWTRLAAFARPNLTDLIMQAQVVRAPLLRSTLHLVTAPDLLRLYNTIQPALIRAFGAFFGTRGKGINRAALIPAARAALEAQPRPFSEVSALLAALAPDHDADAVAYAIRSYLPLVPGWRRGACGARVAALVIPPLIPGSGNRSHPKICTRCCCVIWQRLALPR
;
A
#
# COMPACT_ATOMS: atom_id res chain seq x y z
N MET A 1 31.68 -15.60 -25.25
CA MET A 1 30.28 -15.43 -25.70
C MET A 1 30.11 -13.96 -26.02
N THR A 2 29.82 -13.61 -27.28
CA THR A 2 29.49 -12.23 -27.63
C THR A 2 28.12 -11.89 -27.06
N ASP A 3 28.05 -10.82 -26.26
CA ASP A 3 26.80 -10.36 -25.68
C ASP A 3 25.82 -9.92 -26.79
N ARG A 4 24.69 -10.63 -26.87
CA ARG A 4 23.63 -10.34 -27.83
C ARG A 4 22.89 -9.07 -27.40
N ILE A 5 22.94 -8.03 -28.22
CA ILE A 5 22.20 -6.77 -27.99
C ILE A 5 20.71 -6.99 -28.32
N LEU A 6 19.83 -6.65 -27.37
CA LEU A 6 18.38 -6.72 -27.55
C LEU A 6 17.85 -5.50 -28.32
N THR A 7 17.02 -5.75 -29.31
CA THR A 7 16.31 -4.69 -30.06
C THR A 7 15.15 -4.10 -29.24
N ARG A 8 14.71 -2.89 -29.61
CA ARG A 8 13.53 -2.25 -29.00
C ARG A 8 12.26 -3.10 -29.10
N ARG A 9 12.08 -3.82 -30.21
CA ARG A 9 10.92 -4.71 -30.42
C ARG A 9 10.96 -5.88 -29.43
N GLU A 10 12.12 -6.49 -29.24
CA GLU A 10 12.30 -7.58 -28.27
C GLU A 10 12.07 -7.09 -26.84
N LEU A 11 12.60 -5.93 -26.45
CA LEU A 11 12.35 -5.32 -25.15
C LEU A 11 10.86 -5.06 -24.93
N ASN A 12 10.16 -4.54 -25.95
CA ASN A 12 8.72 -4.30 -25.87
C ASN A 12 7.92 -5.60 -25.73
N ARG A 13 8.23 -6.64 -26.52
CA ARG A 13 7.55 -7.94 -26.38
C ARG A 13 7.83 -8.59 -25.03
N ALA A 14 9.07 -8.48 -24.54
CA ALA A 14 9.44 -8.97 -23.22
C ALA A 14 8.71 -8.21 -22.09
N LEU A 15 8.49 -6.90 -22.23
CA LEU A 15 7.67 -6.12 -21.31
C LEU A 15 6.22 -6.58 -21.32
N LEU A 16 5.60 -6.71 -22.50
CA LEU A 16 4.21 -7.14 -22.62
C LEU A 16 3.99 -8.57 -22.11
N ALA A 17 4.96 -9.46 -22.34
CA ALA A 17 4.95 -10.81 -21.79
C ALA A 17 4.96 -10.80 -20.26
N ARG A 18 5.87 -10.03 -19.64
CA ARG A 18 5.91 -9.84 -18.17
C ARG A 18 4.67 -9.15 -17.62
N GLN A 19 3.99 -8.32 -18.41
CA GLN A 19 2.72 -7.71 -18.01
C GLN A 19 1.49 -8.61 -18.26
N MET A 20 1.68 -9.83 -18.79
CA MET A 20 0.61 -10.78 -19.13
C MET A 20 -0.38 -10.18 -20.16
N LEU A 21 0.15 -9.42 -21.13
CA LEU A 21 -0.62 -8.72 -22.17
C LEU A 21 -0.50 -9.34 -23.57
N LEU A 22 0.36 -10.34 -23.75
CA LEU A 22 0.44 -11.10 -25.02
C LEU A 22 -0.48 -12.31 -25.00
N THR A 23 -0.60 -12.96 -23.84
CA THR A 23 -1.45 -14.12 -23.61
C THR A 23 -2.03 -14.00 -22.20
N ARG A 24 -3.23 -14.55 -22.00
CA ARG A 24 -3.83 -14.64 -20.67
C ARG A 24 -3.09 -15.72 -19.87
N ASP A 25 -2.71 -15.37 -18.65
CA ASP A 25 -1.87 -16.19 -17.78
C ASP A 25 -2.73 -17.04 -16.83
N SER A 26 -2.20 -18.19 -16.40
CA SER A 26 -2.89 -19.15 -15.51
C SER A 26 -2.58 -18.95 -14.02
N ARG A 27 -1.75 -17.95 -13.67
CA ARG A 27 -1.47 -17.58 -12.28
C ARG A 27 -2.74 -17.27 -11.48
N SER A 28 -2.66 -17.49 -10.17
CA SER A 28 -3.67 -17.00 -9.24
C SER A 28 -3.69 -15.47 -9.19
N VAL A 29 -4.81 -14.89 -8.74
CA VAL A 29 -4.94 -13.43 -8.60
C VAL A 29 -3.85 -12.86 -7.68
N LEU A 30 -3.57 -13.52 -6.56
CA LEU A 30 -2.54 -13.08 -5.61
C LEU A 30 -1.16 -13.04 -6.28
N ALA A 31 -0.77 -14.14 -6.94
CA ALA A 31 0.52 -14.23 -7.63
C ALA A 31 0.64 -13.22 -8.80
N ALA A 32 -0.47 -12.90 -9.46
CA ALA A 32 -0.50 -11.88 -10.51
C ALA A 32 -0.28 -10.47 -9.95
N VAL A 33 -0.89 -10.14 -8.81
CA VAL A 33 -0.69 -8.85 -8.12
C VAL A 33 0.75 -8.70 -7.66
N GLU A 34 1.35 -9.75 -7.08
CA GLU A 34 2.77 -9.78 -6.70
C GLU A 34 3.68 -9.59 -7.92
N HIS A 35 3.43 -10.34 -9.00
CA HIS A 35 4.23 -10.27 -10.23
C HIS A 35 4.23 -8.87 -10.86
N LEU A 36 3.07 -8.20 -10.85
CA LEU A 36 2.91 -6.84 -11.39
C LEU A 36 3.44 -5.76 -10.44
N VAL A 37 3.85 -6.11 -9.23
CA VAL A 37 4.25 -5.15 -8.17
C VAL A 37 3.09 -4.19 -7.85
N GLY A 38 1.87 -4.73 -7.90
CA GLY A 38 0.62 -4.01 -7.70
C GLY A 38 0.00 -3.39 -8.94
N LEU A 39 -1.24 -2.93 -8.78
CA LEU A 39 -2.01 -2.22 -9.80
C LEU A 39 -2.48 -0.88 -9.26
N GLN A 40 -2.42 0.17 -10.08
CA GLN A 40 -2.97 1.47 -9.68
C GLN A 40 -4.47 1.35 -9.41
N SER A 41 -4.90 1.88 -8.27
CA SER A 41 -6.26 1.71 -7.75
C SER A 41 -6.83 3.02 -7.20
N GLN A 42 -6.50 4.18 -7.78
CA GLN A 42 -7.14 5.46 -7.43
C GLN A 42 -8.67 5.40 -7.56
N VAL A 43 -9.16 4.68 -8.57
CA VAL A 43 -10.55 4.27 -8.70
C VAL A 43 -10.65 2.78 -8.29
N PRO A 44 -11.74 2.33 -7.62
CA PRO A 44 -11.89 0.96 -7.16
C PRO A 44 -11.95 -0.13 -8.26
N ASN A 45 -12.54 0.20 -9.42
CA ASN A 45 -12.86 -0.79 -10.46
C ASN A 45 -11.69 -1.18 -11.39
N PRO A 46 -10.77 -0.28 -11.82
CA PRO A 46 -9.71 -0.61 -12.76
C PRO A 46 -8.84 -1.85 -12.43
N PRO A 47 -8.48 -2.15 -11.17
CA PRO A 47 -7.75 -3.38 -10.86
C PRO A 47 -8.49 -4.66 -11.27
N TYR A 48 -9.82 -4.69 -11.12
CA TYR A 48 -10.64 -5.83 -11.54
C TYR A 48 -10.57 -6.04 -13.06
N ILE A 49 -10.69 -4.96 -13.82
CA ILE A 49 -10.62 -5.00 -15.29
C ILE A 49 -9.21 -5.42 -15.72
N GLY A 50 -8.17 -4.82 -15.12
CA GLY A 50 -6.79 -5.12 -15.45
C GLY A 50 -6.39 -6.57 -15.18
N LEU A 51 -6.93 -7.19 -14.12
CA LEU A 51 -6.71 -8.61 -13.83
C LEU A 51 -7.54 -9.51 -14.74
N TRP A 52 -8.79 -9.13 -15.04
CA TRP A 52 -9.65 -9.85 -15.99
C TRP A 52 -9.01 -9.98 -17.38
N THR A 53 -8.38 -8.91 -17.88
CA THR A 53 -7.70 -8.93 -19.19
C THR A 53 -6.42 -9.78 -19.19
N ARG A 54 -5.80 -9.99 -18.03
CA ARG A 54 -4.48 -10.64 -17.89
C ARG A 54 -4.56 -12.11 -17.52
N LEU A 55 -5.60 -12.53 -16.79
CA LEU A 55 -5.71 -13.86 -16.22
C LEU A 55 -6.79 -14.68 -16.92
N ALA A 56 -6.51 -15.94 -17.22
CA ALA A 56 -7.42 -16.83 -17.94
C ALA A 56 -8.69 -17.14 -17.14
N ALA A 57 -8.55 -17.42 -15.83
CA ALA A 57 -9.64 -17.83 -14.94
C ALA A 57 -9.93 -16.77 -13.85
N PHE A 58 -10.19 -15.53 -14.27
CA PHE A 58 -10.53 -14.44 -13.34
C PHE A 58 -12.04 -14.29 -13.15
N ALA A 59 -12.50 -14.34 -11.90
CA ALA A 59 -13.82 -13.88 -11.48
C ALA A 59 -13.69 -12.77 -10.42
N ARG A 60 -14.66 -11.85 -10.40
CA ARG A 60 -14.70 -10.73 -9.45
C ARG A 60 -14.57 -11.13 -7.97
N PRO A 61 -15.17 -12.25 -7.49
CA PRO A 61 -14.98 -12.71 -6.11
C PRO A 61 -13.53 -13.03 -5.79
N ASN A 62 -12.74 -13.55 -6.74
CA ASN A 62 -11.35 -13.94 -6.47
C ASN A 62 -10.49 -12.76 -5.96
N LEU A 63 -10.70 -11.55 -6.49
CA LEU A 63 -10.03 -10.37 -5.97
C LEU A 63 -10.71 -9.81 -4.71
N THR A 64 -12.04 -9.79 -4.70
CA THR A 64 -12.80 -9.21 -3.58
C THR A 64 -12.53 -9.96 -2.28
N ASP A 65 -12.48 -11.29 -2.32
CA ASP A 65 -12.23 -12.13 -1.16
C ASP A 65 -10.80 -11.95 -0.65
N LEU A 66 -9.81 -11.81 -1.54
CA LEU A 66 -8.44 -11.48 -1.13
C LEU A 66 -8.34 -10.11 -0.45
N ILE A 67 -9.13 -9.13 -0.89
CA ILE A 67 -9.21 -7.81 -0.23
C ILE A 67 -9.89 -7.93 1.14
N MET A 68 -11.01 -8.65 1.22
CA MET A 68 -11.73 -8.86 2.49
C MET A 68 -10.89 -9.64 3.51
N GLN A 69 -10.03 -10.56 3.04
CA GLN A 69 -9.08 -11.32 3.85
C GLN A 69 -7.76 -10.58 4.07
N ALA A 70 -7.62 -9.33 3.60
CA ALA A 70 -6.43 -8.51 3.73
C ALA A 70 -5.14 -9.08 3.13
N GLN A 71 -5.24 -10.08 2.26
CA GLN A 71 -4.09 -10.60 1.51
C GLN A 71 -3.65 -9.59 0.45
N VAL A 72 -4.63 -8.87 -0.11
CA VAL A 72 -4.45 -7.77 -1.05
C VAL A 72 -5.01 -6.50 -0.41
N VAL A 73 -4.23 -5.42 -0.44
CA VAL A 73 -4.53 -4.17 0.25
C VAL A 73 -4.43 -3.01 -0.71
N ARG A 74 -5.25 -1.98 -0.47
CA ARG A 74 -5.17 -0.71 -1.19
C ARG A 74 -4.46 0.30 -0.31
N ALA A 75 -3.34 0.86 -0.75
CA ALA A 75 -2.57 1.82 0.05
C ALA A 75 -1.84 2.85 -0.82
N PRO A 76 -1.55 4.06 -0.31
CA PRO A 76 -0.65 4.99 -0.98
C PRO A 76 0.75 4.35 -1.10
N LEU A 77 1.28 4.26 -2.32
CA LEU A 77 2.57 3.63 -2.57
C LEU A 77 3.34 4.40 -3.65
N LEU A 78 3.55 3.80 -4.82
CA LEU A 78 4.37 4.39 -5.89
C LEU A 78 3.82 5.76 -6.28
N ARG A 79 4.67 6.80 -6.31
CA ARG A 79 4.28 8.19 -6.62
C ARG A 79 3.17 8.76 -5.71
N SER A 80 3.00 8.24 -4.49
CA SER A 80 1.94 8.63 -3.54
C SER A 80 0.50 8.38 -4.03
N THR A 81 0.31 7.58 -5.08
CA THR A 81 -1.04 7.19 -5.52
C THR A 81 -1.46 5.87 -4.88
N LEU A 82 -2.77 5.63 -4.80
CA LEU A 82 -3.32 4.38 -4.30
C LEU A 82 -3.00 3.23 -5.27
N HIS A 83 -2.41 2.19 -4.72
CA HIS A 83 -2.12 0.94 -5.40
C HIS A 83 -2.74 -0.22 -4.65
N LEU A 84 -3.24 -1.18 -5.40
CA LEU A 84 -3.65 -2.49 -4.95
C LEU A 84 -2.43 -3.41 -5.02
N VAL A 85 -1.93 -3.83 -3.88
CA VAL A 85 -0.70 -4.63 -3.70
C VAL A 85 -0.98 -5.76 -2.72
N THR A 86 -0.10 -6.76 -2.63
CA THR A 86 -0.19 -7.72 -1.53
C THR A 86 0.28 -7.07 -0.23
N ALA A 87 -0.25 -7.54 0.90
CA ALA A 87 0.18 -7.03 2.21
C ALA A 87 1.70 -7.20 2.45
N PRO A 88 2.34 -8.33 2.08
CA PRO A 88 3.80 -8.46 2.17
C PRO A 88 4.55 -7.45 1.29
N ASP A 89 4.09 -7.22 0.06
CA ASP A 89 4.76 -6.28 -0.85
C ASP A 89 4.61 -4.83 -0.40
N LEU A 90 3.46 -4.45 0.17
CA LEU A 90 3.30 -3.15 0.81
C LEU A 90 4.41 -2.93 1.84
N LEU A 91 4.63 -3.87 2.75
CA LEU A 91 5.66 -3.75 3.79
C LEU A 91 7.09 -3.70 3.22
N ARG A 92 7.39 -4.52 2.19
CA ARG A 92 8.72 -4.56 1.55
C ARG A 92 9.01 -3.28 0.77
N LEU A 93 8.05 -2.82 -0.01
CA LEU A 93 8.22 -1.69 -0.92
C LEU A 93 8.14 -0.36 -0.19
N TYR A 94 7.26 -0.23 0.81
CA TYR A 94 7.01 1.06 1.47
C TYR A 94 8.29 1.66 2.06
N ASN A 95 9.08 0.89 2.81
CA ASN A 95 10.35 1.36 3.37
C ASN A 95 11.36 1.79 2.28
N THR A 96 11.39 1.07 1.17
CA THR A 96 12.28 1.38 0.04
C THR A 96 11.92 2.71 -0.62
N ILE A 97 10.62 2.99 -0.77
CA ILE A 97 10.14 4.21 -1.44
C ILE A 97 9.91 5.38 -0.49
N GLN A 98 9.89 5.15 0.82
CA GLN A 98 9.59 6.15 1.84
C GLN A 98 10.40 7.45 1.69
N PRO A 99 11.73 7.41 1.42
CA PRO A 99 12.50 8.64 1.20
C PRO A 99 11.97 9.47 0.01
N ALA A 100 11.47 8.81 -1.04
CA ALA A 100 10.85 9.51 -2.17
C ALA A 100 9.49 10.11 -1.80
N LEU A 101 8.69 9.42 -0.97
CA LEU A 101 7.42 9.95 -0.45
C LEU A 101 7.63 11.18 0.43
N ILE A 102 8.65 11.15 1.29
CA ILE A 102 9.03 12.28 2.15
C ILE A 102 9.53 13.46 1.31
N ARG A 103 10.32 13.22 0.25
CA ARG A 103 10.70 14.30 -0.67
C ARG A 103 9.49 14.89 -1.39
N ALA A 104 8.55 14.06 -1.83
CA ALA A 104 7.32 14.51 -2.47
C ALA A 104 6.46 15.36 -1.52
N PHE A 105 6.40 15.01 -0.22
CA PHE A 105 5.75 15.87 0.79
C PHE A 105 6.34 17.28 0.79
N GLY A 106 7.68 17.39 0.84
CA GLY A 106 8.36 18.68 0.80
C GLY A 106 8.05 19.49 -0.47
N ALA A 107 7.96 18.81 -1.63
CA ALA A 107 7.63 19.45 -2.90
C ALA A 107 6.17 19.93 -2.97
N PHE A 108 5.20 19.17 -2.45
CA PHE A 108 3.78 19.52 -2.54
C PHE A 108 3.31 20.50 -1.46
N PHE A 109 3.92 20.45 -0.28
CA PHE A 109 3.47 21.23 0.87
C PHE A 109 4.44 22.31 1.31
N GLY A 110 5.69 22.35 0.82
CA GLY A 110 6.60 23.49 0.95
C GLY A 110 6.47 24.31 2.24
N THR A 111 5.95 25.53 2.12
CA THR A 111 5.68 26.45 3.25
C THR A 111 4.55 25.98 4.17
N ARG A 112 3.49 25.37 3.65
CA ARG A 112 2.35 24.81 4.41
C ARG A 112 2.76 23.64 5.31
N GLY A 113 3.84 22.94 4.96
CA GLY A 113 4.44 21.89 5.78
C GLY A 113 5.48 22.38 6.80
N LYS A 114 5.85 23.67 6.79
CA LYS A 114 6.83 24.22 7.75
C LYS A 114 6.27 24.18 9.17
N GLY A 115 7.16 23.93 10.13
CA GLY A 115 6.80 23.91 11.55
C GLY A 115 6.16 22.60 12.04
N ILE A 116 5.69 21.72 11.14
CA ILE A 116 5.14 20.41 11.54
C ILE A 116 6.23 19.58 12.24
N ASN A 117 6.06 19.38 13.55
CA ASN A 117 6.94 18.53 14.34
C ASN A 117 6.67 17.04 14.08
N ARG A 118 7.26 16.53 12.99
CA ARG A 118 7.12 15.14 12.56
C ARG A 118 7.59 14.13 13.63
N ALA A 119 8.60 14.49 14.42
CA ALA A 119 9.15 13.61 15.45
C ALA A 119 8.13 13.32 16.57
N ALA A 120 7.28 14.29 16.91
CA ALA A 120 6.20 14.11 17.87
C ALA A 120 4.91 13.58 17.21
N LEU A 121 4.56 14.09 16.02
CA LEU A 121 3.32 13.77 15.32
C LEU A 121 3.22 12.29 14.92
N ILE A 122 4.29 11.72 14.34
CA ILE A 122 4.23 10.37 13.77
C ILE A 122 4.02 9.29 14.84
N PRO A 123 4.73 9.27 15.99
CA PRO A 123 4.45 8.34 17.07
C PRO A 123 3.04 8.48 17.66
N ALA A 124 2.54 9.70 17.84
CA ALA A 124 1.20 9.94 18.36
C ALA A 124 0.11 9.43 17.40
N ALA A 125 0.24 9.75 16.11
CA ALA A 125 -0.67 9.25 15.08
C ALA A 125 -0.62 7.72 14.97
N ARG A 126 0.58 7.13 15.04
CA ARG A 126 0.76 5.67 15.06
C ARG A 126 -0.01 5.03 16.21
N ALA A 127 0.25 5.46 17.45
CA ALA A 127 -0.38 4.89 18.64
C ALA A 127 -1.90 4.96 18.55
N ALA A 128 -2.44 6.08 18.08
CA ALA A 128 -3.87 6.29 17.95
C ALA A 128 -4.55 5.44 16.85
N LEU A 129 -3.84 5.17 15.75
CA LEU A 129 -4.31 4.36 14.61
C LEU A 129 -4.10 2.85 14.82
N GLU A 130 -3.11 2.47 15.62
CA GLU A 130 -2.85 1.06 15.98
C GLU A 130 -3.80 0.55 17.07
N ALA A 131 -4.29 1.43 17.96
CA ALA A 131 -5.22 1.06 19.02
C ALA A 131 -6.53 0.45 18.47
N GLN A 132 -7.09 1.06 17.42
CA GLN A 132 -8.27 0.54 16.74
C GLN A 132 -8.42 1.11 15.32
N PRO A 133 -9.03 0.38 14.38
CA PRO A 133 -9.42 0.93 13.09
C PRO A 133 -10.50 1.99 13.23
N ARG A 134 -10.36 3.11 12.52
CA ARG A 134 -11.25 4.28 12.62
C ARG A 134 -11.87 4.65 11.27
N PRO A 135 -13.09 5.21 11.22
CA PRO A 135 -13.61 5.79 9.98
C PRO A 135 -12.75 6.99 9.55
N PHE A 136 -12.78 7.32 8.25
CA PHE A 136 -11.95 8.39 7.70
C PHE A 136 -12.23 9.77 8.35
N SER A 137 -13.49 10.03 8.72
CA SER A 137 -13.90 11.24 9.43
C SER A 137 -13.24 11.36 10.80
N GLU A 138 -13.22 10.28 11.59
CA GLU A 138 -12.51 10.24 12.88
C GLU A 138 -11.01 10.38 12.72
N VAL A 139 -10.41 9.79 11.68
CA VAL A 139 -8.99 9.97 11.41
C VAL A 139 -8.70 11.43 11.15
N SER A 140 -9.47 12.08 10.28
CA SER A 140 -9.28 13.50 9.97
C SER A 140 -9.38 14.39 11.22
N ALA A 141 -10.40 14.15 12.06
CA ALA A 141 -10.56 14.85 13.34
C ALA A 141 -9.40 14.60 14.31
N LEU A 142 -8.91 13.36 14.38
CA LEU A 142 -7.77 12.97 15.20
C LEU A 142 -6.49 13.68 14.75
N LEU A 143 -6.27 13.76 13.44
CA LEU A 143 -5.10 14.45 12.89
C LEU A 143 -5.15 15.96 13.16
N ALA A 144 -6.34 16.57 13.01
CA ALA A 144 -6.54 17.97 13.35
C ALA A 144 -6.30 18.24 14.85
N ALA A 145 -6.75 17.34 15.74
CA ALA A 145 -6.51 17.48 17.18
C ALA A 145 -5.02 17.34 17.57
N LEU A 146 -4.26 16.51 16.85
CA LEU A 146 -2.82 16.34 17.08
C LEU A 146 -1.97 17.52 16.59
N ALA A 147 -2.49 18.31 15.64
CA ALA A 147 -1.77 19.39 14.99
C ALA A 147 -2.74 20.54 14.61
N PRO A 148 -3.37 21.21 15.59
CA PRO A 148 -4.47 22.16 15.35
C PRO A 148 -4.04 23.41 14.58
N ASP A 149 -2.79 23.84 14.76
CA ASP A 149 -2.24 25.05 14.15
C ASP A 149 -1.61 24.79 12.76
N HIS A 150 -1.85 23.61 12.18
CA HIS A 150 -1.24 23.19 10.93
C HIS A 150 -2.27 22.83 9.86
N ASP A 151 -1.85 22.95 8.59
CA ASP A 151 -2.64 22.53 7.43
C ASP A 151 -2.97 21.02 7.53
N ALA A 152 -4.27 20.71 7.59
CA ALA A 152 -4.76 19.34 7.78
C ALA A 152 -4.35 18.39 6.63
N ASP A 153 -4.31 18.88 5.39
CA ASP A 153 -3.87 18.10 4.24
C ASP A 153 -2.36 17.83 4.31
N ALA A 154 -1.58 18.82 4.77
CA ALA A 154 -0.16 18.66 4.99
C ALA A 154 0.13 17.62 6.09
N VAL A 155 -0.61 17.67 7.20
CA VAL A 155 -0.54 16.70 8.30
C VAL A 155 -0.91 15.29 7.82
N ALA A 156 -2.02 15.15 7.10
CA ALA A 156 -2.45 13.86 6.54
C ALA A 156 -1.45 13.29 5.53
N TYR A 157 -0.88 14.15 4.67
CA TYR A 157 0.15 13.73 3.72
C TYR A 157 1.45 13.33 4.43
N ALA A 158 1.87 14.08 5.44
CA ALA A 158 3.03 13.71 6.24
C ALA A 158 2.82 12.31 6.84
N ILE A 159 1.70 12.09 7.54
CA ILE A 159 1.44 10.81 8.21
C ILE A 159 1.42 9.64 7.23
N ARG A 160 0.73 9.75 6.08
CA ARG A 160 0.73 8.67 5.06
C ARG A 160 2.09 8.46 4.37
N SER A 161 3.02 9.41 4.50
CA SER A 161 4.40 9.30 3.99
C SER A 161 5.35 8.63 4.99
N TYR A 162 5.00 8.61 6.28
CA TYR A 162 5.76 7.95 7.33
C TYR A 162 5.14 6.62 7.79
N LEU A 163 3.82 6.46 7.66
CA LEU A 163 3.06 5.29 8.06
C LEU A 163 2.34 4.67 6.84
N PRO A 164 2.44 3.35 6.60
CA PRO A 164 1.65 2.69 5.56
C PRO A 164 0.19 2.56 6.02
N LEU A 165 -0.60 3.59 5.73
CA LEU A 165 -2.02 3.59 6.04
C LEU A 165 -2.78 2.74 5.02
N VAL A 166 -3.63 1.84 5.51
CA VAL A 166 -4.50 1.01 4.70
C VAL A 166 -5.95 1.41 4.97
N PRO A 167 -6.63 2.06 4.01
CA PRO A 167 -8.08 2.16 4.02
C PRO A 167 -8.71 0.77 3.97
N GLY A 168 -9.61 0.53 4.91
CA GLY A 168 -10.53 -0.60 4.94
C GLY A 168 -11.48 -0.60 3.75
N TRP A 169 -11.93 -1.81 3.44
CA TRP A 169 -12.80 -2.10 2.30
C TRP A 169 -14.15 -2.62 2.77
N ARG A 170 -15.22 -2.14 2.15
CA ARG A 170 -16.56 -2.72 2.27
C ARG A 170 -17.00 -3.19 0.89
N ARG A 171 -17.77 -4.26 0.80
CA ARG A 171 -18.32 -4.71 -0.50
C ARG A 171 -19.03 -3.53 -1.19
N GLY A 172 -18.51 -3.15 -2.36
CA GLY A 172 -19.04 -2.05 -3.18
C GLY A 172 -18.58 -0.64 -2.80
N ALA A 173 -17.80 -0.43 -1.74
CA ALA A 173 -17.34 0.90 -1.33
C ALA A 173 -15.93 0.86 -0.70
N CYS A 174 -15.05 1.76 -1.17
CA CYS A 174 -13.73 1.96 -0.57
C CYS A 174 -13.78 3.05 0.50
N GLY A 175 -13.01 2.88 1.60
CA GLY A 175 -12.74 3.96 2.55
C GLY A 175 -13.62 3.97 3.81
N ALA A 176 -14.32 2.87 4.12
CA ALA A 176 -15.19 2.80 5.29
C ALA A 176 -14.44 2.96 6.62
N ARG A 177 -13.21 2.44 6.69
CA ARG A 177 -12.31 2.54 7.85
C ARG A 177 -10.89 2.79 7.36
N VAL A 178 -9.98 3.17 8.23
CA VAL A 178 -8.54 3.29 7.98
C VAL A 178 -7.82 2.73 9.20
N ALA A 179 -6.79 1.94 8.97
CA ALA A 179 -5.85 1.52 9.99
C ALA A 179 -4.43 1.77 9.51
N ALA A 180 -3.52 2.05 10.44
CA ALA A 180 -2.11 1.99 10.15
C ALA A 180 -1.68 0.51 10.13
N LEU A 181 -0.96 0.10 9.09
CA LEU A 181 -0.28 -1.19 9.14
C LEU A 181 0.99 -1.03 9.99
N VAL A 182 1.16 -1.89 10.98
CA VAL A 182 2.39 -1.94 11.77
C VAL A 182 3.49 -2.55 10.89
N ILE A 183 4.43 -1.71 10.45
CA ILE A 183 5.75 -2.20 10.06
C ILE A 183 6.52 -2.40 11.36
N PRO A 184 6.87 -3.64 11.77
CA PRO A 184 7.84 -3.79 12.85
C PRO A 184 9.14 -3.08 12.42
N PRO A 185 9.87 -2.41 13.33
CA PRO A 185 11.17 -1.86 12.98
C PRO A 185 12.01 -2.98 12.36
N LEU A 186 12.65 -2.70 11.23
CA LEU A 186 13.68 -3.59 10.68
C LEU A 186 14.79 -3.66 11.74
N ILE A 187 14.74 -4.67 12.59
CA ILE A 187 15.85 -4.98 13.50
C ILE A 187 17.06 -5.20 12.57
N PRO A 188 18.18 -4.48 12.75
CA PRO A 188 19.40 -4.79 12.03
C PRO A 188 19.83 -6.20 12.46
N GLY A 189 19.47 -7.20 11.66
CA GLY A 189 19.86 -8.58 11.91
C GLY A 189 21.35 -8.72 11.66
N SER A 190 22.08 -9.07 12.71
CA SER A 190 23.35 -9.76 12.61
C SER A 190 23.23 -10.92 11.61
N GLY A 191 24.30 -11.13 10.84
CA GLY A 191 24.26 -11.82 9.56
C GLY A 191 23.58 -13.19 9.57
N ASN A 192 22.47 -13.29 8.84
CA ASN A 192 22.21 -14.45 7.99
C ASN A 192 21.20 -14.06 6.88
N ARG A 193 21.56 -14.30 5.62
CA ARG A 193 20.73 -13.98 4.44
C ARG A 193 19.62 -15.02 4.26
N SER A 194 18.67 -15.07 5.19
CA SER A 194 17.42 -15.78 5.01
C SER A 194 16.29 -14.89 5.50
N HIS A 195 15.47 -14.43 4.55
CA HIS A 195 14.25 -13.61 4.67
C HIS A 195 13.95 -12.98 6.04
N PRO A 196 13.89 -11.63 6.18
CA PRO A 196 13.42 -11.02 7.41
C PRO A 196 12.01 -11.55 7.72
N LYS A 197 11.89 -12.28 8.84
CA LYS A 197 10.61 -12.82 9.33
C LYS A 197 9.78 -11.64 9.84
N ILE A 198 8.86 -11.17 8.99
CA ILE A 198 7.80 -10.23 9.39
C ILE A 198 6.94 -10.95 10.45
N CYS A 199 6.74 -10.34 11.62
CA CYS A 199 5.86 -10.89 12.65
C CYS A 199 4.41 -10.89 12.15
N THR A 200 3.97 -12.00 11.56
CA THR A 200 2.60 -12.23 11.07
C THR A 200 1.55 -12.05 12.17
N ARG A 201 1.94 -12.25 13.43
CA ARG A 201 1.05 -12.17 14.60
C ARG A 201 0.61 -10.73 14.92
N CYS A 202 1.47 -9.72 14.72
CA CYS A 202 1.09 -8.31 14.92
C CYS A 202 0.22 -7.76 13.80
N CYS A 203 0.47 -8.19 12.56
CA CYS A 203 -0.47 -7.96 11.46
C CYS A 203 -1.85 -8.55 11.85
N CYS A 204 -1.93 -9.82 12.25
CA CYS A 204 -3.20 -10.47 12.60
C CYS A 204 -4.07 -9.72 13.63
N VAL A 205 -3.49 -9.08 14.65
CA VAL A 205 -4.27 -8.42 15.72
C VAL A 205 -5.02 -7.18 15.23
N ILE A 206 -4.43 -6.36 14.36
CA ILE A 206 -5.10 -5.20 13.76
C ILE A 206 -6.07 -5.66 12.65
N TRP A 207 -5.71 -6.72 11.90
CA TRP A 207 -6.52 -7.25 10.80
C TRP A 207 -7.77 -8.00 11.26
N GLN A 208 -7.73 -8.75 12.36
CA GLN A 208 -8.93 -9.36 12.97
C GLN A 208 -9.96 -8.29 13.39
N ARG A 209 -9.51 -7.09 13.77
CA ARG A 209 -10.39 -5.96 14.14
C ARG A 209 -10.97 -5.21 12.94
N LEU A 210 -10.34 -5.29 11.75
CA LEU A 210 -10.84 -4.70 10.51
C LEU A 210 -11.89 -5.59 9.81
N ALA A 211 -11.77 -6.92 9.96
CA ALA A 211 -12.61 -7.91 9.27
C ALA A 211 -13.92 -8.24 9.98
N LEU A 212 -14.14 -7.74 11.21
CA LEU A 212 -15.37 -8.01 11.95
C LEU A 212 -16.49 -7.05 11.53
N PRO A 213 -17.60 -7.55 10.96
CA PRO A 213 -18.84 -6.81 10.99
C PRO A 213 -19.29 -6.71 12.46
N ARG A 214 -19.55 -5.50 12.94
CA ARG A 214 -20.57 -5.32 13.97
C ARG A 214 -21.88 -5.06 13.24
#